data_AF-A0A9Q0EUP8-F1
#
_entry.id   AF-A0A9Q0EUP8-F1
#
_cell.length_a   1.000
_cell.length_b   1.000
_cell.length_c   1.000
_cell.angle_alpha   90.00
_cell.angle_beta   90.00
_cell.angle_gamma   90.00
#
_symmetry.space_group_name_H-M   'P 1'
#
loop_
_entity.id
_entity.type
_entity.pdbx_description
1 polymer ?
#
loop_
_entity_poly.entity_id
_entity_poly.type
_entity_poly.pdbx_seq_one_letter_code
_entity_poly.pdbx_strand_id
1 'polypeptide(L)' 'MFSWVKQEQGGRNKDGEMYQTVTEGLQSLYSKKLLPLEETYLFHDFHSPALEAADFQSKPMVLLVGQYSTGKTTFIR' A
#
# COMPACT_ATOMS: atom_id res chain seq x y z
N MET A 1 41.99 -21.23 -11.26
CA MET A 1 40.74 -21.88 -10.82
C MET A 1 39.90 -20.84 -10.06
N PHE A 2 38.88 -20.27 -10.69
CA PHE A 2 37.89 -19.44 -10.00
C PHE A 2 36.51 -19.78 -10.56
N SER A 3 35.89 -20.79 -9.97
CA SER A 3 34.54 -21.27 -10.30
C SER A 3 33.50 -20.48 -9.50
N TRP A 4 33.38 -19.18 -9.79
CA TRP A 4 32.32 -18.35 -9.19
C TRP A 4 31.55 -17.50 -10.21
N VAL A 5 31.98 -17.47 -11.49
CA VAL A 5 31.31 -16.72 -12.56
C VAL A 5 30.26 -17.58 -13.29
N LYS A 6 29.43 -18.32 -12.57
CA LYS A 6 28.36 -19.12 -13.19
C LYS A 6 27.07 -19.17 -12.39
N GLN A 7 26.74 -18.08 -11.69
CA GLN A 7 25.42 -17.95 -11.05
C GLN A 7 24.83 -16.54 -11.15
N GLU A 8 24.91 -15.95 -12.34
CA GLU A 8 24.00 -14.86 -12.74
C GLU A 8 23.00 -15.34 -13.82
N GLN A 9 22.64 -16.63 -13.80
CA GLN A 9 21.44 -17.09 -14.49
C GLN A 9 20.24 -16.95 -13.56
N GLY A 10 19.51 -15.86 -13.76
CA GLY A 10 18.12 -15.74 -13.34
C GLY A 10 17.93 -15.01 -12.03
N GLY A 11 18.13 -13.69 -12.04
CA GLY A 11 17.36 -12.75 -11.21
C GLY A 11 15.87 -12.76 -11.57
N ARG A 12 15.26 -13.94 -11.74
CA ARG A 12 13.83 -14.11 -11.65
C ARG A 12 13.56 -14.20 -10.16
N ASN A 13 12.92 -13.17 -9.61
CA ASN A 13 12.10 -13.32 -8.41
C ASN A 13 11.40 -14.69 -8.51
N LYS A 14 11.77 -15.62 -7.63
CA LYS A 14 11.34 -17.02 -7.73
C LYS A 14 9.86 -17.20 -7.44
N ASP A 15 9.18 -16.15 -7.01
CA ASP A 15 7.74 -16.11 -6.89
C ASP A 15 7.27 -14.79 -7.50
N GLY A 16 6.91 -14.83 -8.79
CA GLY A 16 5.94 -13.85 -9.29
C GLY A 16 4.63 -14.19 -8.59
N GLU A 17 4.44 -13.71 -7.35
CA GLU A 17 3.18 -13.90 -6.62
C GLU A 17 2.07 -13.36 -7.50
N MET A 18 1.33 -14.30 -8.10
CA MET A 18 0.25 -13.97 -9.02
C MET A 18 -0.94 -13.61 -8.15
N TYR A 19 -1.11 -12.31 -7.90
CA TYR A 19 -2.25 -11.80 -7.15
C TYR A 19 -3.52 -11.85 -8.00
N GLN A 20 -4.67 -12.15 -7.38
CA GLN A 20 -5.95 -12.15 -8.09
C GLN A 20 -6.39 -10.72 -8.41
N THR A 21 -6.08 -9.77 -7.51
CA THR A 21 -6.36 -8.34 -7.71
C THR A 21 -5.15 -7.48 -7.38
N VAL A 22 -5.09 -6.27 -7.96
CA VAL A 22 -4.05 -5.29 -7.64
C VAL A 22 -4.11 -4.88 -6.17
N THR A 23 -5.32 -4.75 -5.61
CA THR A 23 -5.54 -4.40 -4.21
C THR A 23 -4.92 -5.42 -3.25
N GLU A 24 -5.09 -6.72 -3.51
CA GLU A 24 -4.44 -7.78 -2.74
C GLU A 24 -2.92 -7.71 -2.82
N GLY A 25 -2.39 -7.43 -4.02
CA GLY A 25 -0.95 -7.27 -4.22
C GLY A 25 -0.39 -6.10 -3.42
N LEU A 26 -1.09 -4.96 -3.40
CA LEU A 26 -0.70 -3.78 -2.63
C LEU A 26 -0.75 -4.04 -1.12
N GLN A 27 -1.81 -4.68 -0.64
CA GLN A 27 -1.94 -5.06 0.77
C GLN A 27 -0.80 -6.01 1.19
N SER A 28 -0.53 -7.05 0.39
CA SER A 28 0.56 -8.01 0.61
C SER A 28 1.93 -7.32 0.66
N LEU A 29 2.20 -6.41 -0.29
CA LEU A 29 3.46 -5.66 -0.35
C LEU A 29 3.62 -4.73 0.85
N TYR A 30 2.57 -4.03 1.27
CA TYR A 30 2.59 -3.17 2.46
C TYR A 30 2.98 -3.99 3.70
N SER A 31 2.27 -5.10 3.98
CA SER A 31 2.54 -5.93 5.16
C SER A 31 3.93 -6.59 5.12
N LYS A 32 4.40 -7.02 3.94
CA LYS A 32 5.69 -7.76 3.83
C LYS A 32 6.91 -6.84 3.81
N LYS A 33 6.78 -5.61 3.33
CA LYS A 33 7.94 -4.75 3.03
C LYS A 33 7.93 -3.43 3.79
N LEU A 34 6.76 -2.80 3.94
CA LEU A 34 6.66 -1.43 4.42
C LEU A 34 6.37 -1.38 5.93
N LEU A 35 5.39 -2.16 6.40
CA LEU A 35 5.02 -2.23 7.82
C LEU A 35 6.21 -2.53 8.75
N PRO A 36 7.10 -3.51 8.46
CA PRO A 36 8.24 -3.76 9.35
C PRO A 36 9.20 -2.57 9.46
N LEU A 37 9.31 -1.76 8.39
CA LEU A 37 10.14 -0.56 8.39
C LEU A 37 9.49 0.54 9.23
N GLU A 38 8.18 0.76 9.07
CA GLU A 38 7.41 1.72 9.86
C GLU A 38 7.51 1.42 11.36
N GLU A 39 7.37 0.16 11.75
CA GLU A 39 7.50 -0.30 13.13
C GLU A 39 8.94 -0.12 13.66
N THR A 40 9.96 -0.48 12.86
CA THR A 40 11.38 -0.37 13.27
C THR A 40 11.77 1.07 13.61
N TYR A 41 11.21 2.04 12.90
CA TYR A 41 11.51 3.46 13.09
C TYR A 41 10.39 4.24 13.80
N LEU A 42 9.42 3.55 14.40
CA LEU A 42 8.29 4.14 15.16
C LEU A 42 7.53 5.20 14.37
N PHE A 43 7.37 5.01 13.05
CA PHE A 43 6.74 5.98 12.16
C PHE A 43 5.32 6.39 12.60
N HIS A 44 4.60 5.44 13.21
CA HIS A 44 3.22 5.62 13.68
C HIS A 44 3.07 6.62 14.82
N ASP A 45 4.14 6.90 15.56
CA ASP A 45 4.13 7.89 16.65
C ASP A 45 4.29 9.33 16.12
N PHE A 46 4.68 9.50 14.85
CA PHE A 46 5.00 10.81 14.27
C PHE A 46 4.05 11.25 13.15
N HIS A 47 3.64 10.35 12.27
CA HIS A 47 2.98 10.72 11.02
C HIS A 47 1.59 10.12 10.87
N SER A 48 1.49 8.80 10.75
CA SER A 48 0.22 8.12 10.56
C SER A 48 0.25 6.70 11.11
N PRO A 49 -0.88 6.20 11.64
CA PRO A 49 -0.99 4.81 12.11
C PRO A 49 -0.80 3.81 10.96
N ALA A 50 -0.54 2.55 11.33
CA ALA A 50 -0.45 1.46 10.38
C ALA A 50 -1.76 1.28 9.60
N LEU A 51 -1.64 1.04 8.29
CA LEU A 51 -2.79 0.73 7.45
C LEU A 51 -3.43 -0.60 7.85
N GLU A 52 -4.75 -0.61 7.89
CA GLU A 52 -5.58 -1.76 8.16
C GLU A 52 -6.12 -2.36 6.86
N ALA A 53 -6.68 -3.58 6.92
CA ALA A 53 -7.31 -4.20 5.76
C ALA A 53 -8.46 -3.35 5.17
N ALA A 54 -9.16 -2.59 6.01
CA ALA A 54 -10.24 -1.70 5.59
C ALA A 54 -9.75 -0.56 4.67
N ASP A 55 -8.50 -0.10 4.81
CA ASP A 55 -7.93 0.96 3.96
C ASP A 55 -7.75 0.51 2.51
N PHE A 56 -7.62 -0.80 2.29
CA PHE A 56 -7.51 -1.38 0.94
C PHE A 56 -8.86 -1.80 0.37
N GLN A 57 -9.82 -2.17 1.22
CA GLN A 57 -11.09 -2.80 0.80
C GLN A 57 -12.30 -1.86 0.83
N SER A 58 -12.18 -0.70 1.47
CA SER A 58 -13.28 0.25 1.61
C SER A 58 -13.74 0.80 0.26
N LYS A 59 -15.00 1.23 0.20
CA LYS A 59 -15.56 1.88 -0.99
C LYS A 59 -14.88 3.25 -1.17
N PRO A 60 -14.63 3.70 -2.42
CA PRO A 60 -14.09 5.02 -2.67
C PRO A 60 -14.92 6.12 -1.99
N MET A 61 -14.25 7.06 -1.34
CA MET A 61 -14.88 8.17 -0.62
C MET A 61 -14.75 9.48 -1.40
N VAL A 62 -15.76 10.34 -1.33
CA VAL A 62 -15.76 11.68 -1.92
C VAL A 62 -15.91 12.70 -0.79
N LEU A 63 -14.94 13.59 -0.64
CA LEU A 63 -14.96 14.67 0.35
C LEU A 63 -15.34 16.00 -0.31
N LEU A 64 -16.48 16.56 0.08
CA LEU A 64 -16.94 17.89 -0.35
C LEU A 64 -16.58 18.96 0.68
N VAL A 65 -15.67 19.87 0.30
CA VAL A 65 -15.24 20.99 1.15
C VAL A 65 -15.64 22.32 0.49
N GLY A 66 -16.05 23.28 1.31
CA GLY A 66 -16.45 24.61 0.85
C GLY A 66 -17.06 25.44 1.97
N GLN A 67 -17.05 26.76 1.81
CA GLN A 67 -17.58 27.70 2.79
C GLN A 67 -19.10 27.58 2.98
N TYR A 68 -19.65 28.37 3.91
CA TYR A 68 -21.09 28.43 4.14
C TYR A 68 -21.83 28.79 2.84
N SER A 69 -23.02 28.21 2.65
CA SER A 69 -23.91 28.53 1.52
C SER A 69 -23.36 28.27 0.12
N THR A 70 -22.31 27.45 -0.04
CA THR A 70 -21.78 27.03 -1.34
C THR A 70 -22.48 25.81 -1.96
N GLY A 71 -23.65 25.42 -1.46
CA GLY A 71 -24.45 24.35 -2.06
C GLY A 71 -23.93 22.91 -1.84
N LYS A 72 -23.03 22.66 -0.89
CA LYS A 72 -22.49 21.30 -0.61
C LYS A 72 -23.57 20.23 -0.43
N THR A 73 -24.57 20.52 0.40
CA THR A 73 -25.70 19.59 0.65
C THR A 73 -26.59 19.46 -0.58
N THR A 74 -26.83 20.56 -1.29
CA THR A 74 -27.60 20.58 -2.53
C THR A 74 -26.92 19.78 -3.64
N PHE A 75 -25.59 19.72 -3.68
CA PHE A 75 -24.85 18.91 -4.65
C PHE A 75 -24.99 17.40 -4.43
N ILE A 76 -25.19 16.96 -3.18
CA ILE A 76 -25.32 15.53 -2.84
C ILE A 76 -26.74 15.02 -3.11
N ARG A 77 -27.75 15.88 -2.90
CA ARG A 77 -29.17 15.53 -3.05
C ARG A 77 -29.59 15.49 -4.52
#